data_AF-A0A9W6ST29-F1
#
_entry.id   AF-A0A9W6ST29-F1
#
_cell.length_a   1.000
_cell.length_b   1.000
_cell.length_c   1.000
_cell.angle_alpha   90.00
_cell.angle_beta   90.00
_cell.angle_gamma   90.00
#
_symmetry.space_group_name_H-M   'P 1'
#
loop_
_entity.id
_entity.type
_entity.pdbx_description
1 polymer ?
#
loop_
_entity_poly.entity_id
_entity_poly.type
_entity_poly.pdbx_seq_one_letter_code
_entity_poly.pdbx_strand_id
1 'polypeptide(L)'
;MAGIKFSADALRAYQKVVREQLDLVEDTMIAGVKNNLSVEPAFGKFPEANTALETYKGNFNKVWADLNRLKSALEAIDDACNTTLKNYDETETTNTAKS
;
A
#
# COMPACT_ATOMS: atom_id res chain seq x y z
N MET A 1 -20.36 22.47 20.01
CA MET A 1 -19.38 21.46 19.58
C MET A 1 -18.30 22.18 18.80
N ALA A 2 -17.04 22.11 19.23
CA ALA A 2 -15.95 22.59 18.38
C ALA A 2 -15.81 21.60 17.22
N GLY A 3 -16.30 21.97 16.04
CA GLY A 3 -16.17 21.14 14.85
C GLY A 3 -14.69 20.94 14.53
N ILE A 4 -14.29 19.71 14.19
CA ILE A 4 -12.96 19.44 13.66
C ILE A 4 -12.83 20.26 12.38
N LYS A 5 -12.01 21.31 12.40
CA LYS A 5 -11.75 22.12 11.22
C LYS A 5 -10.89 21.27 10.27
N PHE A 6 -11.34 21.11 9.04
CA PHE A 6 -10.56 20.47 7.99
C PHE A 6 -9.22 21.20 7.81
N SER A 7 -8.12 20.45 7.72
CA SER A 7 -6.78 20.98 7.48
C SER A 7 -6.18 20.27 6.26
N ALA A 8 -6.08 21.02 5.15
CA ALA A 8 -5.46 20.52 3.93
C ALA A 8 -3.98 20.16 4.16
N ASP A 9 -3.27 20.92 4.99
CA ASP A 9 -1.86 20.66 5.30
C ASP A 9 -1.67 19.38 6.11
N ALA A 10 -2.56 19.11 7.09
CA ALA A 10 -2.54 17.84 7.81
C ALA A 10 -2.84 16.65 6.87
N LEU A 11 -3.78 16.81 5.93
CA LEU A 11 -4.09 15.78 4.95
C LEU A 11 -2.94 15.55 3.97
N ARG A 12 -2.24 16.60 3.52
CA ARG A 12 -1.02 16.49 2.68
C ARG A 12 0.11 15.79 3.43
N ALA A 13 0.30 16.11 4.71
CA ALA A 13 1.31 15.45 5.55
C ALA A 13 1.00 13.95 5.72
N TYR A 14 -0.27 13.61 5.96
CA TYR A 14 -0.72 12.21 6.02
C TYR A 14 -0.50 11.51 4.68
N GLN A 15 -0.89 12.13 3.57
CA GLN A 15 -0.70 11.59 2.22
C GLN A 15 0.77 11.29 1.91
N LYS A 16 1.69 12.17 2.34
CA LYS A 16 3.13 11.94 2.19
C LYS A 16 3.57 10.65 2.88
N VAL A 17 3.10 10.40 4.11
CA VAL A 17 3.40 9.17 4.85
C VAL A 17 2.83 7.93 4.14
N VAL A 18 1.62 8.03 3.60
CA VAL A 18 0.99 6.93 2.84
C VAL A 18 1.82 6.58 1.60
N ARG A 19 2.32 7.59 0.88
CA ARG A 19 3.21 7.39 -0.27
C ARG A 19 4.55 6.76 0.12
N GLU A 20 5.17 7.23 1.20
CA GLU A 20 6.41 6.63 1.72
C GLU A 20 6.21 5.14 2.11
N GLN A 21 5.03 4.80 2.66
CA GLN A 21 4.68 3.41 2.95
C GLN A 21 4.42 2.59 1.68
N LEU A 22 3.79 3.19 0.67
CA LEU A 22 3.58 2.55 -0.63
C LEU A 22 4.92 2.22 -1.28
N ASP A 23 5.84 3.18 -1.34
CA ASP A 23 7.19 2.99 -1.86
C ASP A 23 7.92 1.86 -1.12
N LEU A 24 7.85 1.80 0.21
CA LEU A 24 8.43 0.72 1.01
C LEU A 24 7.84 -0.65 0.64
N VAL A 25 6.51 -0.74 0.49
CA VAL A 25 5.84 -1.99 0.13
C VAL A 25 6.23 -2.45 -1.27
N GLU A 26 6.29 -1.54 -2.24
CA GLU A 26 6.61 -1.86 -3.63
C GLU A 26 8.10 -2.20 -3.81
N ASP A 27 8.97 -1.27 -3.45
CA ASP A 27 10.40 -1.32 -3.79
C ASP A 27 11.19 -2.27 -2.90
N THR A 28 10.72 -2.49 -1.66
CA THR A 28 11.43 -3.35 -0.70
C THR A 28 10.72 -4.68 -0.53
N MET A 29 9.44 -4.66 -0.13
CA MET A 29 8.77 -5.91 0.29
C MET A 29 8.38 -6.77 -0.92
N ILE A 30 7.63 -6.20 -1.87
CA ILE A 30 7.19 -6.91 -3.08
C ILE A 30 8.40 -7.30 -3.93
N ALA A 31 9.33 -6.38 -4.17
CA ALA A 31 10.56 -6.68 -4.89
C ALA A 31 11.38 -7.78 -4.19
N GLY A 32 11.51 -7.73 -2.85
CA GLY A 32 12.21 -8.75 -2.07
C GLY A 32 11.57 -10.14 -2.18
N VAL A 33 10.25 -10.23 -2.05
CA VAL A 33 9.52 -11.50 -2.24
C VAL A 33 9.68 -12.01 -3.68
N LYS A 34 9.52 -11.12 -4.67
CA LYS A 34 9.63 -11.48 -6.10
C LYS A 34 11.04 -11.92 -6.48
N ASN A 35 12.09 -11.29 -5.96
CA ASN A 35 13.46 -11.56 -6.40
C ASN A 35 14.14 -12.68 -5.59
N ASN A 36 13.83 -12.81 -4.30
CA ASN A 36 14.54 -13.72 -3.40
C ASN A 36 13.72 -14.95 -3.01
N LEU A 37 12.39 -14.88 -3.07
CA LEU A 37 11.50 -15.95 -2.61
C LEU A 37 10.63 -16.54 -3.72
N SER A 38 10.74 -16.06 -4.96
CA SER A 38 10.05 -16.68 -6.10
C SER A 38 10.75 -17.95 -6.59
N VAL A 39 12.04 -18.12 -6.25
CA VAL A 39 12.80 -19.32 -6.60
C VAL A 39 12.40 -20.43 -5.64
N GLU A 40 11.82 -21.48 -6.20
CA GLU A 40 11.45 -22.66 -5.45
C GLU A 40 12.69 -23.26 -4.76
N PRO A 41 12.73 -23.30 -3.42
CA PRO A 41 13.88 -23.83 -2.70
C PRO A 41 14.07 -25.31 -3.02
N ALA A 42 15.32 -25.78 -3.01
CA ALA A 42 15.72 -27.12 -3.47
C ALA A 42 15.16 -28.30 -2.63
N PHE A 43 14.18 -28.05 -1.75
CA PHE A 43 13.48 -29.06 -0.94
C PHE A 43 12.74 -30.12 -1.78
N GLY A 44 12.64 -30.00 -3.11
CA GLY A 44 12.04 -31.03 -3.97
C GLY A 44 12.95 -32.22 -4.37
N LYS A 45 14.20 -32.30 -3.88
CA LYS A 45 15.14 -33.35 -4.31
C LYS A 45 14.97 -34.70 -3.58
N PHE A 46 14.21 -34.74 -2.49
CA PHE A 46 13.95 -35.96 -1.72
C PHE A 46 12.45 -36.07 -1.41
N PRO A 47 11.84 -37.28 -1.52
CA PRO A 47 10.42 -37.48 -1.26
C PRO A 47 9.95 -37.00 0.12
N GLU A 48 10.81 -37.08 1.15
CA GLU A 48 10.49 -36.63 2.52
C GLU A 48 10.36 -35.09 2.63
N ALA A 49 10.82 -34.34 1.63
CA ALA A 49 10.84 -32.88 1.66
C ALA A 49 9.70 -32.24 0.84
N ASN A 50 8.81 -33.04 0.23
CA ASN A 50 7.62 -32.56 -0.48
C ASN A 50 6.65 -31.77 0.42
N THR A 51 6.44 -32.20 1.67
CA THR A 51 5.57 -31.45 2.60
C THR A 51 6.13 -30.07 2.94
N ALA A 52 7.46 -29.97 3.07
CA ALA A 52 8.13 -28.70 3.32
C ALA A 52 8.01 -27.76 2.10
N LEU A 53 8.10 -28.32 0.89
CA LEU A 53 7.93 -27.60 -0.36
C LEU A 53 6.52 -27.01 -0.52
N GLU A 54 5.48 -27.81 -0.26
CA GLU A 54 4.09 -27.34 -0.32
C GLU A 54 3.79 -26.29 0.76
N THR A 55 4.35 -26.47 1.97
CA THR A 55 4.24 -25.47 3.05
C THR A 55 4.90 -24.15 2.62
N TYR A 56 6.07 -24.23 1.99
CA TYR A 56 6.76 -23.05 1.46
C TYR A 56 5.91 -22.32 0.41
N LYS A 57 5.39 -23.03 -0.60
CA LYS A 57 4.52 -22.45 -1.63
C LYS A 57 3.29 -21.79 -1.05
N GLY A 58 2.63 -22.45 -0.09
CA GLY A 58 1.47 -21.90 0.60
C GLY A 58 1.80 -20.59 1.33
N ASN A 59 2.91 -20.57 2.08
CA ASN A 59 3.36 -19.36 2.77
C ASN A 59 3.76 -18.25 1.81
N PHE A 60 4.50 -18.57 0.74
CA PHE A 60 4.87 -17.62 -0.31
C PHE A 60 3.64 -16.97 -0.93
N ASN A 61 2.67 -17.77 -1.38
CA ASN A 61 1.44 -17.28 -2.00
C ASN A 61 0.63 -16.39 -1.05
N LYS A 62 0.58 -16.76 0.24
CA LYS A 62 -0.10 -15.96 1.27
C LYS A 62 0.57 -14.60 1.46
N VAL A 63 1.89 -14.58 1.68
CA VAL A 63 2.66 -13.34 1.84
C VAL A 63 2.53 -12.47 0.59
N TRP A 64 2.62 -13.06 -0.59
CA TRP A 64 2.44 -12.35 -1.85
C TRP A 64 1.06 -11.71 -1.96
N ALA A 65 0.00 -12.45 -1.67
CA ALA A 65 -1.37 -11.94 -1.70
C ALA A 65 -1.59 -10.80 -0.67
N ASP A 66 -1.06 -10.96 0.54
CA ASP A 66 -1.22 -9.96 1.61
C ASP A 66 -0.47 -8.67 1.30
N LEU A 67 0.73 -8.73 0.70
CA LEU A 67 1.45 -7.54 0.24
C LEU A 67 0.72 -6.79 -0.88
N ASN A 68 0.14 -7.51 -1.84
CA ASN A 68 -0.65 -6.88 -2.90
C ASN A 68 -1.93 -6.23 -2.34
N ARG A 69 -2.58 -6.84 -1.34
CA ARG A 69 -3.73 -6.22 -0.66
C ARG A 69 -3.33 -4.95 0.09
N LEU A 70 -2.18 -4.98 0.78
CA LEU A 70 -1.67 -3.80 1.48
C LEU A 70 -1.37 -2.67 0.49
N LYS A 71 -0.70 -2.98 -0.62
CA LYS A 71 -0.45 -2.03 -1.71
C LYS A 71 -1.76 -1.38 -2.18
N SER A 72 -2.75 -2.18 -2.58
CA SER A 72 -4.03 -1.65 -3.07
C SER A 72 -4.78 -0.83 -2.03
N ALA A 73 -4.68 -1.17 -0.75
CA ALA A 73 -5.27 -0.36 0.31
C ALA A 73 -4.58 1.01 0.45
N LEU A 74 -3.24 1.06 0.35
CA LEU A 74 -2.48 2.31 0.39
C LEU A 74 -2.76 3.19 -0.84
N GLU A 75 -2.85 2.60 -2.05
CA GLU A 75 -3.24 3.31 -3.28
C GLU A 75 -4.63 3.95 -3.12
N ALA A 76 -5.61 3.20 -2.61
CA ALA A 76 -6.96 3.71 -2.38
C ALA A 76 -6.99 4.87 -1.36
N ILE A 77 -6.12 4.83 -0.34
CA ILE A 77 -5.97 5.93 0.61
C ILE A 77 -5.34 7.17 -0.06
N ASP A 78 -4.31 7.00 -0.90
CA ASP A 78 -3.72 8.13 -1.64
C ASP A 78 -4.75 8.80 -2.56
N ASP A 79 -5.54 8.01 -3.28
CA ASP A 79 -6.60 8.48 -4.17
C ASP A 79 -7.69 9.24 -3.40
N ALA A 80 -8.08 8.75 -2.23
CA ALA A 80 -9.03 9.44 -1.36
C ALA A 80 -8.47 10.78 -0.86
N CYS A 81 -7.17 10.84 -0.53
CA CYS A 81 -6.49 12.08 -0.15
C CYS A 81 -6.46 13.08 -1.31
N ASN A 82 -6.06 12.64 -2.51
CA ASN A 82 -6.04 13.46 -3.72
C ASN A 82 -7.42 14.04 -4.04
N THR A 83 -8.46 13.19 -4.01
CA THR A 83 -9.84 13.60 -4.29
C THR A 83 -10.32 14.63 -3.29
N THR A 84 -10.03 14.42 -2.00
CA THR A 84 -10.45 15.34 -0.94
C THR A 84 -9.73 16.69 -1.04
N LEU A 85 -8.42 16.69 -1.30
CA LEU A 85 -7.63 17.91 -1.50
C LEU A 85 -8.10 18.71 -2.72
N LYS A 86 -8.36 18.02 -3.85
CA LYS A 86 -8.90 18.65 -5.05
C LYS A 86 -10.24 19.34 -4.79
N ASN A 87 -11.17 18.63 -4.15
CA ASN A 87 -12.49 19.20 -3.82
C ASN A 87 -12.37 20.40 -2.87
N TYR A 88 -11.42 20.37 -1.93
CA TYR A 88 -11.14 21.49 -1.04
C TYR A 88 -10.64 22.72 -1.82
N ASP A 89 -9.63 22.54 -2.67
CA ASP A 89 -9.04 23.63 -3.46
C ASP A 89 -10.08 24.25 -4.42
N GLU A 90 -10.94 23.44 -5.04
CA GLU A 90 -12.06 23.91 -5.89
C GLU A 90 -13.10 24.73 -5.10
N THR A 91 -13.40 24.32 -3.86
CA THR A 91 -14.35 25.01 -2.98
C THR A 91 -13.80 26.37 -2.53
N GLU A 92 -12.54 26.44 -2.11
CA GLU A 92 -11.88 27.69 -1.72
C GLU A 92 -11.78 28.68 -2.88
N THR A 93 -11.47 28.19 -4.09
CA THR A 93 -11.42 29.01 -5.31
C THR A 93 -12.81 29.59 -5.66
N THR A 94 -13.87 28.80 -5.48
CA THR A 94 -15.25 29.26 -5.74
C THR A 94 -15.71 30.30 -4.72
N ASN A 95 -15.35 30.14 -3.45
CA ASN A 95 -15.72 31.08 -2.39
C ASN A 95 -15.01 32.43 -2.58
N THR A 96 -13.72 32.41 -2.90
CA THR A 96 -12.95 33.63 -3.18
C THR A 96 -13.43 34.38 -4.42
N ALA A 97 -13.91 33.69 -5.46
CA ALA A 97 -14.45 34.32 -6.67
C ALA A 97 -15.85 34.97 -6.48
N LYS A 98 -16.58 34.63 -5.41
CA LYS A 98 -17.91 35.19 -5.08
C LYS A 98 -17.87 36.28 -4.01
N SER A 99 -16.68 36.54 -3.45
CA SER A 99 -16.43 37.55 -2.42
C SER A 99 -15.97 38.86 -3.05
#